data_AF-A0A952BG15-F1
#
_entry.id   AF-A0A952BG15-F1
#
_cell.length_a   1.000
_cell.length_b   1.000
_cell.length_c   1.000
_cell.angle_alpha   90.00
_cell.angle_beta   90.00
_cell.angle_gamma   90.00
#
_symmetry.space_group_name_H-M   'P 1'
#
loop_
_entity.id
_entity.type
_entity.pdbx_description
1 polymer ?
#
loop_
_entity_poly.entity_id
_entity_poly.type
_entity_poly.pdbx_seq_one_letter_code
_entity_poly.pdbx_strand_id
1 'polypeptide(L)'
;MKHFRVVFRKSKWGDGEKIDNVIDIWTAFVNIPYVVWKERFNLKNVWRFLKMNYAHVEIWTPSQIGLIEPRPVDWWNGNMATSTTRGEWDGTVMREAKEVILDRSRWDYAEYEITNEDFRRVEQWSALQVLNNKGYSNQDIGKFIPAVRHFVGDSKRNICSEFCHNWMVIARQFKEFFIVISPRRLAYRVWKEHDKALISLGRK
;
A
#
# COMPACT_ATOMS: atom_id res chain seq x y z
N MET A 1 5.64 -22.60 -0.88
CA MET A 1 4.76 -21.44 -0.64
C MET A 1 5.61 -20.32 -0.08
N LYS A 2 5.24 -19.07 -0.37
CA LYS A 2 5.91 -17.86 0.12
C LYS A 2 4.88 -16.91 0.72
N HIS A 3 5.32 -16.12 1.69
CA HIS A 3 4.48 -15.12 2.34
C HIS A 3 4.90 -13.72 1.92
N PHE A 4 3.95 -12.81 1.87
CA PHE A 4 4.19 -11.38 1.78
C PHE A 4 3.12 -10.63 2.57
N ARG A 5 3.37 -9.36 2.87
CA ARG A 5 2.43 -8.51 3.59
C ARG A 5 2.17 -7.24 2.79
N VAL A 6 0.93 -6.80 2.79
CA VAL A 6 0.57 -5.44 2.38
C VAL A 6 0.52 -4.60 3.64
N VAL A 7 1.41 -3.61 3.75
CA VAL A 7 1.62 -2.83 4.97
C VAL A 7 1.16 -1.40 4.73
N PHE A 8 0.22 -0.94 5.55
CA PHE A 8 -0.42 0.37 5.44
C PHE A 8 0.06 1.29 6.56
N ARG A 9 0.54 2.48 6.18
CA ARG A 9 0.96 3.51 7.13
C ARG A 9 -0.20 4.45 7.44
N LYS A 10 -0.43 4.67 8.73
CA LYS A 10 -1.38 5.63 9.28
C LYS A 10 -0.89 7.06 9.11
N SER A 11 -1.77 7.93 8.62
CA SER A 11 -1.63 9.37 8.68
C SER A 11 -1.63 9.82 10.15
N LYS A 12 -0.82 10.83 10.47
CA LYS A 12 -0.82 11.47 11.79
C LYS A 12 -0.72 12.97 11.58
N TRP A 13 -1.78 13.68 11.93
CA TRP A 13 -1.78 15.13 11.86
C TRP A 13 -0.70 15.73 12.77
N GLY A 14 0.06 16.69 12.24
CA GLY A 14 1.10 17.41 12.98
C GLY A 14 2.48 16.73 13.02
N ASP A 15 2.70 15.67 12.25
CA ASP A 15 3.99 14.95 12.18
C ASP A 15 4.97 15.50 11.11
N GLY A 16 4.61 16.59 10.43
CA GLY A 16 5.39 17.17 9.34
C GLY A 16 5.18 16.51 7.97
N GLU A 17 4.48 15.38 7.87
CA GLU A 17 4.20 14.66 6.61
C GLU A 17 2.96 15.23 5.91
N LYS A 18 3.05 16.51 5.49
CA LYS A 18 1.93 17.26 4.91
C LYS A 18 1.31 16.59 3.68
N ILE A 19 2.13 15.97 2.83
CA ILE A 19 1.67 15.28 1.60
C ILE A 19 0.80 14.07 1.96
N ASP A 20 1.24 13.25 2.91
CA ASP A 20 0.51 12.06 3.37
C ASP A 20 -0.85 12.43 3.98
N ASN A 21 -0.89 13.50 4.78
CA ASN A 21 -2.14 13.99 5.35
C ASN A 21 -3.09 14.54 4.26
N VAL A 22 -2.57 15.29 3.28
CA VAL A 22 -3.37 15.77 2.14
C VAL A 22 -3.91 14.60 1.31
N ILE A 23 -3.09 13.58 1.05
CA ILE A 23 -3.51 12.37 0.34
C ILE A 23 -4.63 11.66 1.12
N ASP A 24 -4.48 11.45 2.43
CA ASP A 24 -5.51 10.78 3.23
C ASP A 24 -6.86 11.52 3.22
N ILE A 25 -6.84 12.84 3.42
CA ILE A 25 -8.05 13.69 3.41
C ILE A 25 -8.70 13.68 2.04
N TRP A 26 -7.92 13.99 0.99
CA TRP A 26 -8.44 14.09 -0.36
C TRP A 26 -8.98 12.75 -0.85
N THR A 27 -8.27 11.65 -0.55
CA THR A 27 -8.74 10.31 -0.89
C THR A 27 -10.01 9.94 -0.12
N ALA A 28 -10.18 10.39 1.13
CA ALA A 28 -11.44 10.22 1.84
C ALA A 28 -12.58 10.94 1.09
N PHE A 29 -12.45 12.25 0.83
CA PHE A 29 -13.50 13.04 0.18
C PHE A 29 -13.91 12.49 -1.18
N VAL A 30 -12.95 12.08 -2.03
CA VAL A 30 -13.26 11.58 -3.37
C VAL A 30 -13.84 10.16 -3.34
N ASN A 31 -13.45 9.32 -2.39
CA ASN A 31 -13.92 7.93 -2.35
C ASN A 31 -15.20 7.73 -1.50
N ILE A 32 -15.57 8.68 -0.62
CA ILE A 32 -16.79 8.57 0.21
C ILE A 32 -18.05 8.35 -0.64
N PRO A 33 -18.36 9.15 -1.69
CA PRO A 33 -19.57 8.94 -2.48
C PRO A 33 -19.64 7.55 -3.11
N TYR A 34 -18.51 7.07 -3.66
CA TYR A 34 -18.41 5.73 -4.23
C TYR A 34 -18.64 4.63 -3.19
N VAL A 35 -18.03 4.75 -2.00
CA VAL A 35 -18.20 3.76 -0.94
C VAL A 35 -19.64 3.77 -0.41
N VAL A 36 -20.23 4.94 -0.18
CA VAL A 36 -21.64 5.06 0.25
C VAL A 36 -22.57 4.38 -0.76
N TRP A 37 -22.37 4.63 -2.05
CA TRP A 37 -23.13 4.01 -3.12
C TRP A 37 -22.90 2.49 -3.20
N LYS A 38 -21.64 2.03 -3.20
CA LYS A 38 -21.28 0.59 -3.27
C LYS A 38 -21.78 -0.20 -2.06
N GLU A 39 -21.75 0.40 -0.88
CA GLU A 39 -22.24 -0.20 0.36
C GLU A 39 -23.76 -0.07 0.53
N ARG A 40 -24.47 0.55 -0.42
CA ARG A 40 -25.92 0.81 -0.34
C ARG A 40 -26.35 1.37 1.02
N PHE A 41 -25.60 2.36 1.51
CA PHE A 41 -25.83 2.98 2.82
C PHE A 41 -25.67 2.07 4.05
N ASN A 42 -24.92 0.96 3.97
CA ASN A 42 -24.50 0.23 5.17
C ASN A 42 -23.57 1.12 6.03
N LEU A 43 -24.17 1.85 6.97
CA LEU A 43 -23.49 2.87 7.78
C LEU A 43 -22.31 2.29 8.55
N LYS A 44 -22.38 1.04 9.03
CA LYS A 44 -21.26 0.40 9.75
C LYS A 44 -20.01 0.29 8.87
N ASN A 45 -20.19 -0.10 7.61
CA ASN A 45 -19.10 -0.24 6.64
C ASN A 45 -18.55 1.13 6.21
N VAL A 46 -19.44 2.11 5.98
CA VAL A 46 -19.05 3.50 5.68
C VAL A 46 -18.25 4.11 6.84
N TRP A 47 -18.72 3.95 8.08
CA TRP A 47 -17.99 4.41 9.26
C TRP A 47 -16.63 3.73 9.42
N ARG A 48 -16.54 2.44 9.10
CA ARG A 48 -15.26 1.73 9.13
C ARG A 48 -14.29 2.26 8.08
N PHE A 49 -14.76 2.53 6.87
CA PHE A 49 -13.97 3.19 5.82
C PHE A 49 -13.47 4.58 6.26
N LEU A 50 -14.33 5.37 6.91
CA LEU A 50 -13.95 6.69 7.42
C LEU A 50 -12.87 6.61 8.51
N LYS A 51 -12.90 5.57 9.36
CA LYS A 51 -11.91 5.33 10.42
C LYS A 51 -10.55 4.83 9.91
N MET A 52 -10.47 4.32 8.68
CA MET A 52 -9.19 3.93 8.08
C MET A 52 -8.42 5.17 7.65
N ASN A 53 -7.41 5.58 8.40
CA ASN A 53 -6.61 6.78 8.15
C ASN A 53 -5.27 6.44 7.47
N TYR A 54 -5.29 5.70 6.37
CA TYR A 54 -4.07 5.27 5.69
C TYR A 54 -3.66 6.24 4.58
N ALA A 55 -2.44 6.76 4.67
CA ALA A 55 -1.87 7.68 3.70
C ALA A 55 -0.87 7.04 2.74
N HIS A 56 -0.30 5.89 3.12
CA HIS A 56 0.75 5.23 2.35
C HIS A 56 0.66 3.72 2.51
N VAL A 57 1.20 2.99 1.54
CA VAL A 57 1.17 1.53 1.52
C VAL A 57 2.40 0.98 0.81
N GLU A 58 2.94 -0.12 1.32
CA GLU A 58 4.10 -0.82 0.77
C GLU A 58 3.87 -2.33 0.78
N ILE A 59 4.55 -3.05 -0.11
CA ILE A 59 4.63 -4.51 -0.07
C ILE A 59 5.87 -4.91 0.71
N TRP A 60 5.69 -5.74 1.73
CA TRP A 60 6.77 -6.35 2.48
C TRP A 60 6.95 -7.81 2.07
N THR A 61 8.13 -8.13 1.53
CA THR A 61 8.59 -9.50 1.30
C THR A 61 9.55 -9.91 2.41
N PRO A 62 9.10 -10.68 3.42
CA PRO A 62 9.97 -11.12 4.50
C PRO A 62 11.08 -12.04 3.97
N SER A 63 12.29 -11.89 4.51
CA SER A 63 13.39 -12.82 4.23
C SER A 63 13.08 -14.22 4.79
N GLN A 64 13.69 -15.27 4.24
CA GLN A 64 13.46 -16.66 4.68
C GLN A 64 13.82 -16.91 6.16
N ILE A 65 14.71 -16.10 6.75
CA ILE A 65 15.17 -16.24 8.14
C ILE A 65 14.07 -15.86 9.14
N GLY A 66 13.14 -14.97 8.78
CA GLY A 66 12.06 -14.51 9.66
C GLY A 66 10.84 -15.43 9.76
N LEU A 67 10.85 -16.59 9.09
CA LEU A 67 9.74 -17.57 9.08
C LEU A 67 9.96 -18.75 10.04
N ILE A 68 11.16 -18.90 10.63
CA ILE A 68 11.61 -20.16 11.24
C ILE A 68 11.61 -20.13 12.78
N GLU A 69 11.60 -18.98 13.46
CA GLU A 69 11.79 -18.96 14.92
C GLU A 69 10.65 -18.31 15.75
N PRO A 70 10.17 -18.98 16.81
CA PRO A 70 9.16 -18.44 17.71
C PRO A 70 9.83 -17.67 18.86
N ARG A 71 10.53 -16.55 18.60
CA ARG A 71 11.01 -15.59 19.64
C ARG A 71 11.53 -14.26 19.04
N PRO A 72 11.67 -13.19 19.86
CA PRO A 72 11.68 -11.81 19.39
C PRO A 72 13.10 -11.28 19.17
N VAL A 73 13.64 -11.48 17.97
CA VAL A 73 14.81 -10.73 17.48
C VAL A 73 14.54 -10.42 16.00
N ASP A 74 14.55 -9.13 15.65
CA ASP A 74 14.60 -8.60 14.28
C ASP A 74 13.54 -9.07 13.28
N TRP A 75 12.27 -8.84 13.62
CA TRP A 75 11.12 -9.03 12.72
C TRP A 75 11.13 -8.11 11.48
N TRP A 76 12.23 -7.40 11.18
CA TRP A 76 12.39 -6.48 10.03
C TRP A 76 13.26 -7.04 8.92
N ASN A 77 13.49 -8.34 8.90
CA ASN A 77 14.25 -8.96 7.83
C ASN A 77 13.38 -9.12 6.58
N GLY A 78 13.72 -8.41 5.51
CA GLY A 78 13.01 -8.44 4.24
C GLY A 78 13.02 -7.09 3.54
N ASN A 79 12.39 -7.04 2.37
CA ASN A 79 12.36 -5.85 1.54
C ASN A 79 10.97 -5.24 1.52
N MET A 80 10.93 -3.92 1.49
CA MET A 80 9.74 -3.09 1.33
C MET A 80 9.79 -2.47 -0.06
N ALA A 81 8.78 -2.74 -0.89
CA ALA A 81 8.65 -2.20 -2.23
C ALA A 81 7.42 -1.28 -2.33
N THR A 82 7.61 -0.09 -2.87
CA THR A 82 6.53 0.89 -3.06
C THR A 82 6.90 1.93 -4.12
N SER A 83 5.96 2.83 -4.40
CA SER A 83 6.20 4.10 -5.07
C SER A 83 6.08 5.22 -4.04
N THR A 84 7.08 6.10 -3.93
CA THR A 84 7.13 7.10 -2.85
C THR A 84 7.97 8.33 -3.21
N THR A 85 7.64 9.47 -2.61
CA THR A 85 8.46 10.70 -2.62
C THR A 85 9.01 11.04 -1.23
N ARG A 86 9.02 10.07 -0.32
CA ARG A 86 9.35 10.27 1.09
C ARG A 86 10.86 10.24 1.32
N GLY A 87 11.36 11.23 2.05
CA GLY A 87 12.79 11.32 2.35
C GLY A 87 13.58 11.68 1.09
N GLU A 88 14.67 10.96 0.85
CA GLU A 88 15.52 11.13 -0.33
C GLU A 88 15.05 10.33 -1.55
N TRP A 89 13.94 9.60 -1.41
CA TRP A 89 13.43 8.68 -2.42
C TRP A 89 12.43 9.37 -3.33
N ASP A 90 12.60 9.21 -4.64
CA ASP A 90 11.69 9.76 -5.67
C ASP A 90 11.30 8.69 -6.71
N GLY A 91 10.10 8.15 -6.54
CA GLY A 91 9.47 7.17 -7.43
C GLY A 91 9.46 5.74 -6.89
N THR A 92 9.65 4.73 -7.75
CA THR A 92 9.53 3.31 -7.33
C THR A 92 10.83 2.84 -6.71
N VAL A 93 10.74 2.34 -5.48
CA VAL A 93 11.91 1.93 -4.69
C VAL A 93 11.69 0.58 -4.01
N MET A 94 12.81 -0.05 -3.67
CA MET A 94 12.87 -1.25 -2.83
C MET A 94 13.96 -1.05 -1.78
N ARG A 95 13.62 -1.23 -0.51
CA ARG A 95 14.47 -0.90 0.65
C ARG A 95 14.35 -1.97 1.73
N GLU A 96 15.29 -2.02 2.66
CA GLU A 96 15.15 -2.94 3.79
C GLU A 96 14.01 -2.48 4.73
N ALA A 97 13.23 -3.42 5.26
CA ALA A 97 12.09 -3.09 6.10
C ALA A 97 12.49 -2.29 7.36
N LYS A 98 13.69 -2.52 7.88
CA LYS A 98 14.26 -1.81 9.03
C LYS A 98 14.48 -0.31 8.77
N GLU A 99 14.69 0.09 7.52
CA GLU A 99 14.88 1.49 7.13
C GLU A 99 13.55 2.23 7.00
N VAL A 100 12.48 1.50 6.69
CA VAL A 100 11.15 2.07 6.43
C VAL A 100 10.29 2.12 7.70
N ILE A 101 10.32 1.06 8.51
CA ILE A 101 9.42 0.88 9.66
C ILE A 101 10.12 1.36 10.94
N LEU A 102 10.25 2.69 11.07
CA LEU A 102 10.88 3.33 12.23
C LEU A 102 9.95 3.35 13.46
N ASP A 103 8.64 3.48 13.27
CA ASP A 103 7.63 3.46 14.33
C ASP A 103 6.52 2.46 14.01
N ARG A 104 6.49 1.34 14.76
CA ARG A 104 5.56 0.21 14.54
C ARG A 104 4.10 0.59 14.75
N SER A 105 3.82 1.54 15.64
CA SER A 105 2.45 1.94 15.99
C SER A 105 1.72 2.56 14.79
N ARG A 106 2.49 3.08 13.83
CA ARG A 106 1.99 3.71 12.61
C ARG A 106 1.63 2.75 11.50
N TRP A 107 1.82 1.44 11.67
CA TRP A 107 1.59 0.50 10.58
C TRP A 107 0.60 -0.58 10.96
N ASP A 108 -0.27 -0.91 10.02
CA ASP A 108 -1.07 -2.13 10.05
C ASP A 108 -0.78 -2.95 8.80
N TYR A 109 -1.01 -4.26 8.83
CA TYR A 109 -0.75 -5.12 7.68
C TYR A 109 -1.81 -6.20 7.49
N ALA A 110 -1.87 -6.71 6.26
CA ALA A 110 -2.52 -7.97 5.93
C ALA A 110 -1.47 -8.93 5.35
N GLU A 111 -1.50 -10.19 5.78
CA GLU A 111 -0.58 -11.23 5.31
C GLU A 111 -1.27 -12.20 4.35
N TYR A 112 -0.50 -12.57 3.32
CA TYR A 112 -0.92 -13.40 2.21
C TYR A 112 0.10 -14.50 1.97
N GLU A 113 -0.39 -15.64 1.50
CA GLU A 113 0.41 -16.78 1.10
C GLU A 113 0.20 -17.03 -0.40
N ILE A 114 1.29 -17.19 -1.14
CA ILE A 114 1.28 -17.40 -2.59
C ILE A 114 2.24 -18.49 -3.02
N THR A 115 2.04 -18.97 -4.25
CA THR A 115 2.92 -19.95 -4.87
C THR A 115 4.33 -19.35 -5.10
N ASN A 116 5.34 -20.21 -5.16
CA ASN A 116 6.70 -19.76 -5.47
C ASN A 116 6.79 -19.14 -6.87
N GLU A 117 5.98 -19.63 -7.82
CA GLU A 117 5.91 -19.12 -9.18
C GLU A 117 5.35 -17.69 -9.21
N ASP A 118 4.22 -17.46 -8.54
CA ASP A 118 3.61 -16.12 -8.48
C ASP A 118 4.51 -15.14 -7.73
N PHE A 119 5.21 -15.60 -6.68
CA PHE A 119 6.21 -14.80 -5.97
C PHE A 119 7.36 -14.36 -6.89
N ARG A 120 7.90 -15.25 -7.73
CA ARG A 120 8.95 -14.88 -8.71
C ARG A 120 8.44 -13.88 -9.74
N ARG A 121 7.19 -14.03 -10.21
CA ARG A 121 6.57 -13.08 -11.17
C ARG A 121 6.49 -11.67 -10.61
N VAL A 122 6.00 -11.53 -9.38
CA VAL A 122 5.86 -10.21 -8.74
C VAL A 122 7.19 -9.58 -8.37
N GLU A 123 8.20 -10.37 -7.98
CA GLU A 123 9.56 -9.86 -7.78
C GLU A 123 10.17 -9.32 -9.08
N GLN A 124 10.07 -10.07 -10.17
CA GLN A 124 10.54 -9.63 -11.50
C GLN A 124 9.83 -8.36 -11.96
N TRP A 125 8.50 -8.32 -11.81
CA TRP A 125 7.73 -7.12 -12.13
C TRP A 125 8.16 -5.93 -11.27
N SER A 126 8.32 -6.12 -9.96
CA SER A 126 8.73 -5.06 -9.03
C SER A 126 10.12 -4.51 -9.39
N ALA A 127 11.07 -5.39 -9.70
CA ALA A 127 12.40 -5.00 -10.16
C ALA A 127 12.35 -4.16 -11.44
N LEU A 128 11.50 -4.51 -12.41
CA LEU A 128 11.29 -3.71 -13.62
C LEU A 128 10.65 -2.35 -13.32
N GLN A 129 9.73 -2.26 -12.35
CA GLN A 129 9.15 -0.97 -11.95
C GLN A 129 10.18 -0.06 -11.29
N VAL A 130 11.09 -0.62 -10.47
CA VAL A 130 12.22 0.10 -9.86
C VAL A 130 13.18 0.58 -10.94
N LEU A 131 13.63 -0.32 -11.82
CA LEU A 131 14.58 -0.01 -12.90
C LEU A 131 14.10 1.14 -13.80
N ASN A 132 12.80 1.14 -14.13
CA ASN A 132 12.19 2.15 -15.00
C ASN A 132 11.66 3.38 -14.25
N ASN A 133 11.92 3.47 -12.94
CA ASN A 133 11.38 4.45 -12.00
C ASN A 133 9.89 4.80 -12.26
N LYS A 134 9.03 3.78 -12.25
CA LYS A 134 7.59 3.92 -12.52
C LYS A 134 6.79 4.44 -11.33
N GLY A 135 7.42 5.18 -10.43
CA GLY A 135 6.74 5.78 -9.29
C GLY A 135 6.38 7.23 -9.55
N TYR A 136 5.60 7.81 -8.64
CA TYR A 136 5.24 9.22 -8.72
C TYR A 136 6.36 10.07 -8.12
N SER A 137 6.52 11.27 -8.67
CA SER A 137 7.36 12.33 -8.13
C SER A 137 6.53 13.47 -7.56
N ASN A 138 7.16 14.44 -6.90
CA ASN A 138 6.46 15.63 -6.40
C ASN A 138 5.76 16.43 -7.53
N GLN A 139 6.29 16.34 -8.76
CA GLN A 139 5.68 16.94 -9.95
C GLN A 139 4.42 16.19 -10.41
N ASP A 140 4.20 14.97 -9.92
CA ASP A 140 3.08 14.09 -10.26
C ASP A 140 1.91 14.17 -9.26
N ILE A 141 1.84 15.19 -8.38
CA ILE A 141 0.75 15.34 -7.39
C ILE A 141 -0.65 15.32 -8.07
N GLY A 142 -0.76 15.76 -9.32
CA GLY A 142 -2.00 15.63 -10.10
C GLY A 142 -2.47 14.18 -10.32
N LYS A 143 -1.59 13.16 -10.23
CA LYS A 143 -1.98 11.75 -10.42
C LYS A 143 -2.90 11.22 -9.34
N PHE A 144 -2.82 11.79 -8.14
CA PHE A 144 -3.64 11.33 -7.04
C PHE A 144 -5.12 11.48 -7.38
N ILE A 145 -5.49 12.50 -8.16
CA ILE A 145 -6.87 12.79 -8.55
C ILE A 145 -7.20 12.11 -9.89
N PRO A 146 -8.08 11.08 -9.93
CA PRO A 146 -8.43 10.37 -11.16
C PRO A 146 -8.87 11.31 -12.29
N ALA A 147 -9.63 12.36 -11.95
CA ALA A 147 -10.13 13.35 -12.90
C ALA A 147 -9.03 14.20 -13.56
N VAL A 148 -7.89 14.41 -12.89
CA VAL A 148 -6.79 15.24 -13.43
C VAL A 148 -5.54 14.41 -13.79
N ARG A 149 -5.61 13.09 -13.63
CA ARG A 149 -4.54 12.13 -13.97
C ARG A 149 -4.10 12.24 -15.43
N HIS A 150 -5.02 12.62 -16.33
CA HIS A 150 -4.75 12.82 -17.76
C HIS A 150 -3.80 13.98 -18.05
N PHE A 151 -3.58 14.90 -17.11
CA PHE A 151 -2.69 16.05 -17.25
C PHE A 151 -1.25 15.76 -16.79
N VAL A 152 -0.89 14.49 -16.61
CA VAL A 152 0.42 14.11 -16.07
C VAL A 152 1.30 13.48 -17.15
N GLY A 153 2.54 13.96 -17.26
CA GLY A 153 3.47 13.67 -18.37
C GLY A 153 3.86 12.20 -18.58
N ASP A 154 3.69 11.32 -17.59
CA ASP A 154 3.78 9.86 -17.76
C ASP A 154 2.63 9.18 -17.03
N SER A 155 1.54 8.86 -17.74
CA SER A 155 0.35 8.21 -17.20
C SER A 155 0.58 6.77 -16.70
N LYS A 156 1.75 6.18 -16.99
CA LYS A 156 2.14 4.82 -16.58
C LYS A 156 2.87 4.77 -15.24
N ARG A 157 3.12 5.90 -14.58
CA ARG A 157 3.65 5.92 -13.20
C ARG A 157 2.54 5.58 -12.21
N ASN A 158 2.89 4.81 -11.19
CA ASN A 158 2.02 4.35 -10.13
C ASN A 158 2.14 5.24 -8.89
N ILE A 159 1.02 5.52 -8.22
CA ILE A 159 1.06 5.92 -6.81
C ILE A 159 1.33 4.70 -5.91
N CYS A 160 1.68 4.90 -4.63
CA CYS A 160 2.01 3.81 -3.69
C CYS A 160 0.97 2.67 -3.68
N SER A 161 -0.31 3.02 -3.63
CA SER A 161 -1.43 2.07 -3.62
C SER A 161 -1.73 1.43 -4.97
N GLU A 162 -1.44 2.08 -6.09
CA GLU A 162 -1.51 1.44 -7.41
C GLU A 162 -0.41 0.40 -7.58
N PHE A 163 0.81 0.72 -7.14
CA PHE A 163 1.90 -0.24 -7.14
C PHE A 163 1.52 -1.49 -6.34
N CYS A 164 1.06 -1.30 -5.10
CA CYS A 164 0.65 -2.42 -4.24
C CYS A 164 -0.56 -3.18 -4.79
N HIS A 165 -1.53 -2.48 -5.37
CA HIS A 165 -2.67 -3.11 -6.02
C HIS A 165 -2.25 -3.98 -7.22
N ASN A 166 -1.38 -3.47 -8.09
CA ASN A 166 -0.91 -4.21 -9.26
C ASN A 166 -0.09 -5.42 -8.85
N TRP A 167 0.72 -5.30 -7.79
CA TRP A 167 1.40 -6.42 -7.15
C TRP A 167 0.39 -7.51 -6.74
N MET A 168 -0.70 -7.13 -6.05
CA MET A 168 -1.76 -8.04 -5.60
C MET A 168 -2.50 -8.73 -6.77
N VAL A 169 -2.71 -8.03 -7.88
CA VAL A 169 -3.30 -8.60 -9.10
C VAL A 169 -2.36 -9.63 -9.73
N ILE A 170 -1.07 -9.31 -9.88
CA ILE A 170 -0.07 -10.22 -10.47
C ILE A 170 0.13 -11.45 -9.56
N ALA A 171 0.07 -11.27 -8.24
CA ALA A 171 0.07 -12.34 -7.24
C ALA A 171 -1.26 -13.13 -7.18
N ARG A 172 -2.21 -12.84 -8.07
CA ARG A 172 -3.53 -13.48 -8.18
C ARG A 172 -4.37 -13.42 -6.90
N GLN A 173 -4.11 -12.44 -6.04
CA GLN A 173 -4.94 -12.18 -4.86
C GLN A 173 -6.18 -11.39 -5.26
N PHE A 174 -6.04 -10.40 -6.14
CA PHE A 174 -7.18 -9.74 -6.76
C PHE A 174 -7.49 -10.30 -8.14
N LYS A 175 -8.77 -10.50 -8.45
CA LYS A 175 -9.26 -11.03 -9.74
C LYS A 175 -9.44 -9.96 -10.83
N GLU A 176 -9.15 -8.70 -10.52
CA GLU A 176 -9.45 -7.55 -11.35
C GLU A 176 -8.24 -7.03 -12.12
N PHE A 177 -8.50 -6.11 -13.06
CA PHE A 177 -7.46 -5.37 -13.78
C PHE A 177 -6.79 -4.31 -12.91
N PHE A 178 -5.68 -3.75 -13.37
CA PHE A 178 -5.02 -2.63 -12.72
C PHE A 178 -5.95 -1.43 -12.65
N ILE A 179 -6.09 -0.84 -11.46
CA ILE A 179 -6.96 0.31 -11.22
C ILE A 179 -6.22 1.40 -10.46
N VAL A 180 -6.70 2.63 -10.65
CA VAL A 180 -6.37 3.78 -9.80
C VAL A 180 -7.10 3.62 -8.48
N ILE A 181 -6.34 3.48 -7.39
CA ILE A 181 -6.90 3.23 -6.06
C ILE A 181 -6.07 3.96 -5.02
N SER A 182 -6.75 4.58 -4.04
CA SER A 182 -6.10 5.23 -2.90
C SER A 182 -5.65 4.23 -1.83
N PRO A 183 -4.69 4.57 -0.95
CA PRO A 183 -4.27 3.68 0.13
C PRO A 183 -5.43 3.28 1.05
N ARG A 184 -6.29 4.24 1.42
CA ARG A 184 -7.51 4.02 2.19
C ARG A 184 -8.48 3.06 1.50
N ARG A 185 -8.75 3.24 0.20
CA ARG A 185 -9.64 2.35 -0.57
C ARG A 185 -9.03 0.97 -0.74
N LEU A 186 -7.72 0.87 -0.92
CA LEU A 186 -7.01 -0.42 -0.96
C LEU A 186 -7.13 -1.17 0.36
N ALA A 187 -6.90 -0.50 1.50
CA ALA A 187 -7.07 -1.10 2.83
C ALA A 187 -8.52 -1.60 3.05
N TYR A 188 -9.51 -0.81 2.62
CA TYR A 188 -10.90 -1.21 2.69
C TYR A 188 -11.22 -2.46 1.87
N ARG A 189 -10.66 -2.56 0.65
CA ARG A 189 -10.77 -3.76 -0.18
C ARG A 189 -10.09 -4.96 0.45
N VAL A 190 -8.86 -4.79 0.95
CA VAL A 190 -8.12 -5.85 1.66
C VAL A 190 -8.94 -6.40 2.83
N TRP A 191 -9.54 -5.51 3.62
CA TRP A 191 -10.39 -5.90 4.72
C TRP A 191 -11.64 -6.66 4.26
N LYS A 192 -12.37 -6.12 3.28
CA LYS A 192 -13.69 -6.63 2.90
C LYS A 192 -13.64 -7.85 1.98
N GLU A 193 -12.76 -7.84 0.98
CA GLU A 193 -12.75 -8.85 -0.10
C GLU A 193 -11.97 -10.11 0.29
N HIS A 194 -11.09 -10.04 1.29
CA HIS A 194 -10.30 -11.18 1.76
C HIS A 194 -10.62 -11.62 3.19
N ASP A 195 -11.59 -10.98 3.84
CA ASP A 195 -11.89 -11.14 5.27
C ASP A 195 -10.62 -11.08 6.15
N LYS A 196 -9.63 -10.29 5.70
CA LYS A 196 -8.35 -10.14 6.40
C LYS A 196 -8.51 -9.02 7.41
N ALA A 197 -8.41 -9.36 8.68
CA ALA A 197 -8.20 -8.35 9.70
C ALA A 197 -6.88 -7.62 9.42
N LEU A 198 -6.91 -6.29 9.37
CA LEU A 198 -5.69 -5.49 9.40
C LEU A 198 -5.10 -5.61 10.81
N ILE A 199 -3.93 -6.24 10.90
CA ILE A 199 -3.23 -6.50 12.15
C ILE A 199 -2.30 -5.32 12.42
N SER A 200 -2.37 -4.74 13.61
CA SER A 200 -1.47 -3.64 13.96
C SER A 200 -0.08 -4.15 14.29
N LEU A 201 0.95 -3.58 13.65
CA LEU A 201 2.35 -3.91 13.96
C LEU A 201 2.77 -3.45 15.36
N GLY A 202 2.01 -2.52 15.97
CA GLY A 202 2.27 -1.99 17.31
C GLY A 202 1.59 -2.74 18.46
N ARG A 203 0.73 -3.73 18.21
CA ARG A 203 0.09 -4.51 19.29
C ARG A 203 1.06 -5.59 19.78
N LYS A 204 1.43 -5.49 21.06
CA LYS A 204 2.08 -6.57 21.83
C LYS A 204 1.06 -7.64 22.19
#